data_AF-A0A0Q6ZML8-F1
#
_entry.id   AF-A0A0Q6ZML8-F1
#
_cell.length_a   1.000
_cell.length_b   1.000
_cell.length_c   1.000
_cell.angle_alpha   90.00
_cell.angle_beta   90.00
_cell.angle_gamma   90.00
#
_symmetry.space_group_name_H-M   'P 1'
#
loop_
_entity.id
_entity.type
_entity.pdbx_description
1 polymer ?
#
loop_
_entity_poly.entity_id
_entity_poly.type
_entity_poly.pdbx_seq_one_letter_code
_entity_poly.pdbx_strand_id
1 'polypeptide(L)'
;MNKENIVRYTIKEIEEMIARGEDQTDWARVDAMTDEDIERAMRDDPDWQDFMDIDWSKAKMVIPDKKKAISIRLDPDIVDFFQATGKGYQTRINAVLRHFVDEQKRLKG
;
A
#
# COMPACT_ATOMS: atom_id res chain seq x y z
N MET A 1 17.30 1.38 9.73
CA MET A 1 16.26 0.60 10.43
C MET A 1 16.87 -0.72 10.86
N ASN A 2 16.99 -0.95 12.16
CA ASN A 2 17.57 -2.16 12.72
C ASN A 2 16.48 -3.21 12.96
N LYS A 3 16.70 -4.47 12.56
CA LYS A 3 15.70 -5.56 12.62
C LYS A 3 15.50 -6.15 14.03
N GLU A 4 16.21 -5.61 15.02
CA GLU A 4 16.39 -6.22 16.34
C GLU A 4 15.19 -6.04 17.30
N ASN A 5 14.23 -5.16 17.00
CA ASN A 5 13.10 -4.87 17.89
C ASN A 5 11.71 -5.25 17.32
N ILE A 6 11.63 -6.01 16.24
CA ILE A 6 10.34 -6.48 15.71
C ILE A 6 9.99 -7.81 16.37
N VAL A 7 9.12 -7.77 17.39
CA VAL A 7 8.61 -8.95 18.08
C VAL A 7 7.29 -9.38 17.44
N ARG A 8 7.04 -10.70 17.38
CA ARG A 8 5.77 -11.26 16.90
C ARG A 8 5.02 -11.84 18.09
N TYR A 9 3.76 -11.43 18.22
CA TYR A 9 2.82 -11.97 19.18
C TYR A 9 1.60 -12.51 18.46
N THR A 10 1.01 -13.55 19.01
CA THR A 10 -0.33 -14.01 18.65
C THR A 10 -1.37 -13.19 19.40
N ILE A 11 -2.62 -13.18 18.91
CA ILE A 11 -3.73 -12.47 19.55
C ILE A 11 -3.88 -12.90 21.02
N LYS A 12 -3.81 -14.21 21.29
CA LYS A 12 -3.92 -14.77 22.64
C LYS A 12 -2.79 -14.29 23.57
N GLU A 13 -1.56 -14.22 23.08
CA GLU A 13 -0.43 -13.71 23.87
C GLU A 13 -0.61 -12.22 24.20
N ILE A 14 -1.14 -11.42 23.27
CA ILE A 14 -1.45 -10.00 23.52
C ILE A 14 -2.54 -9.87 24.60
N GLU A 15 -3.61 -10.67 24.51
CA GLU A 15 -4.69 -10.68 25.51
C GLU A 15 -4.16 -11.06 26.90
N GLU A 16 -3.28 -12.06 26.98
CA GLU A 16 -2.62 -12.46 28.23
C GLU A 16 -1.71 -11.35 28.78
N MET A 17 -0.97 -10.64 27.92
CA MET A 17 -0.12 -9.51 28.34
C MET A 17 -0.94 -8.34 28.89
N ILE A 18 -2.06 -7.99 28.24
CA ILE A 18 -3.01 -6.98 28.73
C ILE A 18 -3.59 -7.42 30.07
N ALA A 19 -3.99 -8.69 30.20
CA ALA A 19 -4.50 -9.23 31.47
C ALA A 19 -3.46 -9.21 32.61
N ARG A 20 -2.16 -9.27 32.28
CA ARG A 20 -1.04 -9.09 33.22
C ARG A 20 -0.69 -7.62 33.49
N GLY A 21 -1.36 -6.66 32.85
CA GLY A 21 -1.11 -5.22 33.01
C GLY A 21 0.20 -4.75 32.37
N GLU A 22 0.67 -5.47 31.34
CA GLU A 22 1.86 -5.08 30.57
C GLU A 22 1.54 -4.04 29.48
N ASP A 23 0.26 -3.69 29.31
CA ASP A 23 -0.15 -2.59 28.47
C ASP A 23 0.13 -1.24 29.16
N GLN A 24 0.77 -0.34 28.41
CA GLN A 24 1.10 1.01 28.91
C GLN A 24 0.03 2.04 28.54
N THR A 25 -1.06 1.60 27.92
CA THR A 25 -2.11 2.46 27.39
C THR A 25 -3.15 2.70 28.47
N ASP A 26 -3.43 3.98 28.75
CA ASP A 26 -4.57 4.36 29.58
C ASP A 26 -5.87 4.21 28.78
N TRP A 27 -6.43 3.00 28.79
CA TRP A 27 -7.68 2.67 28.09
C TRP A 27 -8.89 3.41 28.65
N ALA A 28 -8.92 3.68 29.96
CA ALA A 28 -10.02 4.42 30.58
C ALA A 28 -10.10 5.86 30.04
N ARG A 29 -8.96 6.49 29.80
CA ARG A 29 -8.90 7.81 29.13
C ARG A 29 -9.35 7.74 27.67
N VAL A 30 -8.97 6.70 26.93
CA VAL A 30 -9.35 6.54 25.51
C VAL A 30 -10.85 6.29 25.37
N ASP A 31 -11.42 5.41 26.20
CA ASP A 31 -12.85 5.08 26.17
C ASP A 31 -13.74 6.26 26.60
N ALA A 32 -13.22 7.17 27.43
CA ALA A 32 -13.91 8.38 27.84
C ALA A 32 -13.74 9.56 26.86
N MET A 33 -12.89 9.41 25.83
CA MET A 33 -12.61 10.48 24.87
C MET A 33 -13.81 10.70 23.96
N THR A 34 -14.25 11.95 23.83
CA THR A 34 -15.40 12.29 22.99
C THR A 34 -14.98 12.50 21.54
N ASP A 35 -15.94 12.40 20.61
CA ASP A 35 -15.70 12.72 19.19
C ASP A 35 -15.18 14.16 19.01
N GLU A 36 -15.65 15.10 19.82
CA GLU A 36 -15.19 16.50 19.78
C GLU A 36 -13.72 16.64 20.23
N ASP A 37 -13.31 15.86 21.24
CA ASP A 37 -11.92 15.81 21.68
C ASP A 37 -11.01 15.20 20.59
N ILE A 38 -11.51 14.19 19.87
CA ILE A 38 -10.79 13.55 18.75
C ILE A 38 -10.62 14.54 17.59
N GLU A 39 -11.69 15.24 17.20
CA GLU A 39 -11.64 16.23 16.11
C GLU A 39 -10.67 17.38 16.44
N ARG A 40 -10.66 17.84 17.69
CA ARG A 40 -9.71 18.86 18.16
C ARG A 40 -8.28 18.38 18.07
N ALA A 41 -7.99 17.19 18.61
CA ALA A 41 -6.66 16.60 18.55
C ALA A 41 -6.17 16.41 17.11
N MET A 42 -7.07 16.01 16.20
CA MET A 42 -6.75 15.83 14.79
C MET A 42 -6.46 17.15 14.06
N ARG A 43 -7.11 18.25 14.46
CA ARG A 43 -6.85 19.60 13.90
C ARG A 43 -5.57 20.21 14.43
N ASP A 44 -5.26 19.97 15.71
CA ASP A 44 -4.09 20.52 16.38
C ASP A 44 -2.79 19.78 16.02
N ASP A 45 -2.88 18.60 15.39
CA ASP A 45 -1.74 17.79 14.94
C ASP A 45 -1.15 18.34 13.62
N PRO A 46 0.10 18.85 13.61
CA PRO A 46 0.76 19.36 12.41
C PRO A 46 0.92 18.30 11.30
N ASP A 47 1.06 17.01 11.66
CA ASP A 47 1.25 15.92 10.70
C ASP A 47 -0.05 15.59 9.96
N TRP A 48 -1.21 16.01 10.48
CA TRP A 48 -2.52 15.77 9.88
C TRP A 48 -3.03 16.91 8.99
N GLN A 49 -2.42 18.10 9.04
CA GLN A 49 -2.94 19.29 8.34
C GLN A 49 -3.07 19.08 6.82
N ASP A 50 -2.08 18.46 6.18
CA ASP A 50 -2.09 18.20 4.73
C ASP A 50 -3.11 17.13 4.31
N PHE A 51 -3.66 16.37 5.26
CA PHE A 51 -4.56 15.25 5.01
C PHE A 51 -6.03 15.60 5.26
N MET A 52 -6.33 16.74 5.87
CA MET A 52 -7.70 17.15 6.22
C MET A 52 -8.59 17.35 4.98
N ASP A 53 -8.01 17.82 3.86
CA ASP A 53 -8.75 18.16 2.63
C ASP A 53 -8.71 17.05 1.56
N ILE A 54 -8.31 15.83 1.93
CA ILE A 54 -8.28 14.72 0.97
C ILE A 54 -9.70 14.35 0.56
N ASP A 55 -10.03 14.65 -0.70
CA ASP A 55 -11.27 14.23 -1.33
C ASP A 55 -11.22 12.74 -1.70
N TRP A 56 -11.61 11.90 -0.74
CA TRP A 56 -11.71 10.46 -0.92
C TRP A 56 -12.71 10.03 -2.00
N SER A 57 -13.62 10.90 -2.46
CA SER A 57 -14.53 10.57 -3.57
C SER A 57 -13.80 10.42 -4.91
N LYS A 58 -12.62 11.03 -5.04
CA LYS A 58 -11.73 10.89 -6.20
C LYS A 58 -10.79 9.70 -6.11
N ALA A 59 -10.75 9.00 -4.97
CA ALA A 59 -9.89 7.85 -4.77
C ALA A 59 -10.28 6.73 -5.76
N LYS A 60 -9.33 6.32 -6.59
CA LYS A 60 -9.52 5.18 -7.50
C LYS A 60 -9.09 3.91 -6.78
N MET A 61 -10.04 3.02 -6.55
CA MET A 61 -9.72 1.67 -6.10
C MET A 61 -9.01 0.91 -7.24
N VAL A 62 -7.70 0.73 -7.12
CA VAL A 62 -6.92 -0.05 -8.07
C VAL A 62 -6.72 -1.45 -7.49
N ILE A 63 -7.57 -2.39 -7.89
CA ILE A 63 -7.32 -3.80 -7.63
C ILE A 63 -6.37 -4.28 -8.74
N PRO A 64 -5.12 -4.67 -8.43
CA PRO A 64 -4.23 -5.17 -9.45
C PRO A 64 -4.74 -6.50 -9.98
N ASP A 65 -5.14 -6.52 -11.26
CA ASP A 65 -5.55 -7.75 -11.92
C ASP A 65 -4.41 -8.78 -11.87
N LYS A 66 -4.78 -10.04 -11.59
CA LYS A 66 -3.84 -11.16 -11.69
C LYS A 66 -3.35 -11.27 -13.13
N LYS A 67 -2.02 -11.13 -13.31
CA LYS A 67 -1.37 -11.35 -14.61
C LYS A 67 -1.66 -12.76 -15.09
N LYS A 68 -2.05 -12.92 -16.36
CA LYS A 68 -2.17 -14.23 -16.99
C LYS A 68 -0.78 -14.71 -17.40
N ALA A 69 -0.34 -15.85 -16.86
CA ALA A 69 0.90 -16.49 -17.26
C ALA A 69 0.68 -17.17 -18.62
N ILE A 70 1.22 -16.58 -19.68
CA ILE A 70 1.20 -17.14 -21.04
C ILE A 70 2.62 -17.29 -21.56
N SER A 71 2.84 -18.30 -22.41
CA SER A 71 4.09 -18.45 -23.15
C SER A 71 3.97 -17.71 -24.48
N ILE A 72 4.82 -16.70 -24.69
CA ILE A 72 4.91 -15.94 -25.93
C ILE A 72 6.33 -16.01 -26.48
N ARG A 73 6.48 -15.98 -27.80
CA ARG A 73 7.78 -15.84 -28.46
C ARG A 73 7.98 -14.37 -28.83
N LEU A 74 9.15 -13.84 -28.49
CA LEU A 74 9.59 -12.49 -28.83
C LEU A 74 10.89 -12.60 -29.62
N ASP A 75 11.18 -11.59 -30.42
CA ASP A 75 12.44 -11.54 -31.16
C ASP A 75 13.64 -11.46 -30.20
N PRO A 76 14.79 -12.08 -30.54
CA PRO A 76 15.95 -12.15 -29.65
C PRO A 76 16.47 -10.78 -29.22
N ASP A 77 16.52 -9.82 -30.15
CA ASP A 77 16.99 -8.45 -29.90
C ASP A 77 16.14 -7.70 -28.87
N ILE A 78 14.82 -7.91 -28.90
CA ILE A 78 13.89 -7.37 -27.91
C ILE A 78 14.19 -7.97 -26.54
N VAL A 79 14.34 -9.30 -26.46
CA VAL A 79 14.63 -9.98 -25.18
C VAL A 79 15.95 -9.50 -24.61
N ASP A 80 17.01 -9.44 -25.43
CA ASP A 80 18.34 -9.02 -25.04
C ASP A 80 18.34 -7.57 -24.53
N PHE A 81 17.66 -6.66 -25.23
CA PHE A 81 17.50 -5.27 -24.83
C PHE A 81 16.87 -5.16 -23.43
N PHE A 82 15.76 -5.86 -23.18
CA PHE A 82 15.10 -5.80 -21.88
C PHE A 82 15.90 -6.53 -20.79
N GLN A 83 16.57 -7.63 -21.10
CA GLN A 83 17.42 -8.34 -20.14
C GLN A 83 18.62 -7.50 -19.69
N ALA A 84 19.21 -6.70 -20.58
CA ALA A 84 20.30 -5.78 -20.25
C ALA A 84 19.91 -4.76 -19.16
N THR A 85 18.62 -4.46 -19.01
CA THR A 85 18.12 -3.54 -17.96
C THR A 85 18.05 -4.18 -16.56
N GLY A 86 18.33 -5.47 -16.43
CA GLY A 86 18.41 -6.21 -15.16
C GLY A 86 17.11 -6.84 -14.69
N LYS A 87 17.06 -7.19 -13.39
CA LYS A 87 15.92 -7.88 -12.76
C LYS A 87 14.60 -7.13 -13.02
N GLY A 88 13.56 -7.87 -13.42
CA GLY A 88 12.24 -7.30 -13.73
C GLY A 88 12.04 -6.93 -15.20
N TYR A 89 12.91 -7.39 -16.11
CA TYR A 89 12.75 -7.19 -17.56
C TYR A 89 11.35 -7.59 -18.08
N GLN A 90 10.77 -8.69 -17.59
CA GLN A 90 9.40 -9.10 -17.96
C GLN A 90 8.33 -8.08 -17.54
N THR A 91 8.50 -7.43 -16.39
CA THR A 91 7.58 -6.37 -15.93
C THR A 91 7.68 -5.13 -16.83
N ARG A 92 8.88 -4.80 -17.31
CA ARG A 92 9.11 -3.71 -18.26
C ARG A 92 8.49 -4.01 -19.63
N ILE A 93 8.66 -5.23 -20.14
CA ILE A 93 7.97 -5.69 -21.37
C ILE A 93 6.45 -5.49 -21.21
N ASN A 94 5.88 -5.94 -20.09
CA ASN A 94 4.45 -5.78 -19.84
C ASN A 94 4.01 -4.31 -19.77
N ALA A 95 4.82 -3.41 -19.18
CA ALA A 95 4.50 -1.98 -19.11
C ALA A 95 4.44 -1.34 -20.51
N VAL A 96 5.38 -1.69 -21.40
CA VAL A 96 5.40 -1.21 -22.79
C VAL A 96 4.17 -1.71 -23.56
N LEU A 97 3.86 -3.00 -23.46
CA LEU A 97 2.67 -3.58 -24.08
C LEU A 97 1.38 -2.92 -23.56
N ARG A 98 1.32 -2.63 -22.25
CA ARG A 98 0.17 -1.95 -21.64
C ARG A 98 -0.02 -0.55 -22.22
N HIS A 99 1.05 0.24 -22.30
CA HIS A 99 1.01 1.58 -22.87
C HIS A 99 0.53 1.56 -24.33
N PHE A 100 1.04 0.61 -25.14
CA PHE A 100 0.58 0.44 -26.51
C PHE A 100 -0.93 0.15 -26.60
N VAL A 101 -1.43 -0.77 -25.76
CA VAL A 101 -2.87 -1.10 -25.71
C VAL A 101 -3.72 0.09 -25.29
N ASP A 102 -3.30 0.85 -24.28
CA ASP A 102 -4.05 2.00 -23.78
C ASP A 102 -4.12 3.12 -24.84
N GLU A 103 -3.02 3.37 -25.57
CA GLU A 103 -2.98 4.32 -26.67
C GLU A 103 -3.85 3.88 -27.86
N GLN A 104 -3.81 2.60 -28.22
CA GLN A 104 -4.67 2.06 -29.29
C GLN A 104 -6.16 2.16 -28.94
N LYS A 105 -6.53 2.01 -27.66
CA LYS A 105 -7.91 2.22 -27.20
C LYS A 105 -8.33 3.67 -27.30
N ARG A 106 -7.44 4.60 -26.93
CA ARG A 106 -7.67 6.05 -27.03
C ARG A 106 -7.91 6.51 -28.47
N LEU A 107 -7.21 5.93 -29.44
CA LEU A 107 -7.35 6.28 -30.86
C LEU A 107 -8.62 5.70 -31.52
N LYS A 108 -9.21 4.65 -30.92
CA LYS A 108 -10.40 3.96 -31.45
C LYS A 108 -11.71 4.37 -30.76
N GLY A 109 -11.63 5.10 -29.64
CA GLY A 109 -12.78 5.66 -28.93
C GLY A 109 -12.97 7.13 -29.29
#